data_AF-A0A6N9A4B3-F1
#
_entry.id   AF-A0A6N9A4B3-F1
#
_cell.length_a   1.000
_cell.length_b   1.000
_cell.length_c   1.000
_cell.angle_alpha   90.00
_cell.angle_beta   90.00
_cell.angle_gamma   90.00
#
_symmetry.space_group_name_H-M   'P 1'
#
loop_
_entity.id
_entity.type
_entity.pdbx_description
1 polymer ?
#
loop_
_entity_poly.entity_id
_entity_poly.type
_entity_poly.pdbx_seq_one_letter_code
_entity_poly.pdbx_strand_id
1 'polypeptide(L)'
;MHYSVPSPWRALRRLIAAAGLWAVASVVAPAPLTAATPNAAQGPDCVLAEPSGAPRSYDAPRAVSPPAIDGTPDDAAWQRAPWTESFIDIRGDDWPAPEWDTRAKIVWDDDYLYIAAQLEEPHLWATLADRDAILYREHDFEVFIDPDGDALDYYELEINALGTEFDLFLPRPYNRRGRANVGWDMVGLRTAVALDGTLNDPSDEDLGWTVEIAIPWAALRPPEGGAAADDPRETDRYATADGGRHKPGAGPRAGDEWRINFSRVQWPVEVIDGGYQRAQLPSRENRHPEHNWVWSPQGEINMHIPEMWGIVRFVEGAGPAPRGQNPRTLP
;
A
#
# COMPACT_ATOMS: atom_id res chain seq x y z
N MET A 1 -40.38 3.01 -38.79
CA MET A 1 -39.94 1.60 -38.76
C MET A 1 -38.81 1.50 -37.75
N HIS A 2 -39.14 1.04 -36.54
CA HIS A 2 -38.20 0.70 -35.47
C HIS A 2 -38.18 -0.81 -35.36
N TYR A 3 -37.00 -1.42 -35.28
CA TYR A 3 -36.85 -2.77 -34.73
C TYR A 3 -35.62 -2.81 -33.84
N SER A 4 -35.87 -2.89 -32.54
CA SER A 4 -34.94 -3.36 -31.51
C SER A 4 -34.87 -4.89 -31.55
N VAL A 5 -33.69 -5.43 -31.22
CA VAL A 5 -33.52 -6.86 -30.91
C VAL A 5 -32.95 -6.98 -29.48
N PRO A 6 -33.51 -7.82 -28.59
CA PRO A 6 -33.09 -7.93 -27.20
C PRO A 6 -32.13 -9.11 -26.92
N SER A 7 -31.40 -8.97 -25.81
CA SER A 7 -30.50 -9.94 -25.15
C SER A 7 -31.21 -11.19 -24.60
N PRO A 8 -30.52 -12.35 -24.51
CA PRO A 8 -30.97 -13.46 -23.67
C PRO A 8 -29.92 -13.91 -22.64
N TRP A 9 -30.19 -13.64 -21.36
CA TRP A 9 -29.76 -14.49 -20.24
C TRP A 9 -30.91 -15.40 -19.80
N ARG A 10 -30.54 -16.63 -19.38
CA ARG A 10 -31.29 -17.64 -18.57
C ARG A 10 -31.90 -18.83 -19.33
N ALA A 11 -31.29 -19.99 -19.15
CA ALA A 11 -31.99 -21.24 -18.81
C ALA A 11 -30.98 -22.30 -18.34
N LEU A 12 -31.12 -22.83 -17.11
CA LEU A 12 -31.32 -24.28 -16.89
C LEU A 12 -31.57 -24.60 -15.41
N ARG A 13 -32.74 -25.20 -15.12
CA ARG A 13 -33.03 -26.03 -13.93
C ARG A 13 -34.05 -27.10 -14.35
N ARG A 14 -33.86 -28.34 -13.89
CA ARG A 14 -34.84 -29.40 -13.49
C ARG A 14 -34.10 -30.76 -13.43
N LEU A 15 -33.93 -31.41 -12.27
CA LEU A 15 -34.84 -32.22 -11.41
C LEU A 15 -34.86 -33.71 -11.79
N ILE A 16 -34.53 -34.62 -10.85
CA ILE A 16 -35.16 -35.97 -10.66
C ILE A 16 -35.09 -36.35 -9.16
N ALA A 17 -36.15 -36.98 -8.65
CA ALA A 17 -36.33 -37.47 -7.27
C ALA A 17 -36.69 -38.99 -7.23
N ALA A 18 -36.26 -39.62 -6.12
CA ALA A 18 -36.95 -40.63 -5.28
C ALA A 18 -36.94 -42.18 -5.53
N ALA A 19 -37.00 -42.87 -4.37
CA ALA A 19 -37.22 -44.31 -4.02
C ALA A 19 -35.98 -45.25 -4.05
N GLY A 20 -35.69 -46.15 -3.10
CA GLY A 20 -36.29 -46.56 -1.82
C GLY A 20 -35.73 -47.96 -1.38
N LEU A 21 -35.68 -48.21 -0.06
CA LEU A 21 -35.62 -49.49 0.70
C LEU A 21 -34.29 -50.21 1.12
N TRP A 22 -34.17 -50.31 2.46
CA TRP A 22 -33.75 -51.41 3.39
C TRP A 22 -32.32 -51.98 3.43
N ALA A 23 -31.65 -51.72 4.56
CA ALA A 23 -30.91 -52.74 5.30
C ALA A 23 -30.92 -52.42 6.81
N VAL A 24 -31.18 -53.46 7.60
CA VAL A 24 -31.32 -53.50 9.06
C VAL A 24 -29.92 -53.51 9.70
N ALA A 25 -29.70 -52.70 10.74
CA ALA A 25 -28.58 -52.88 11.65
C ALA A 25 -29.03 -52.57 13.09
N SER A 26 -28.63 -53.47 13.98
CA SER A 26 -29.16 -53.71 15.32
C SER A 26 -29.00 -52.55 16.31
N VAL A 27 -30.03 -52.37 17.14
CA VAL A 27 -30.02 -51.50 18.31
C VAL A 27 -29.18 -52.14 19.41
N VAL A 28 -28.10 -51.47 19.80
CA VAL A 28 -27.43 -51.67 21.09
C VAL A 28 -27.49 -50.33 21.82
N ALA A 29 -28.20 -50.30 22.95
CA ALA A 29 -28.26 -49.12 23.81
C ALA A 29 -26.99 -49.02 24.66
N PRO A 30 -26.28 -47.89 24.70
CA PRO A 30 -25.32 -47.60 25.75
C PRO A 30 -25.98 -46.87 26.93
N ALA A 31 -25.50 -47.20 28.13
CA ALA A 31 -25.88 -46.68 29.44
C ALA A 31 -25.71 -45.14 29.55
N PRO A 32 -26.37 -44.48 30.53
CA PRO A 32 -26.23 -43.03 30.70
C PRO A 32 -24.83 -42.70 31.20
N LEU A 33 -24.03 -42.09 30.33
CA LEU A 33 -22.82 -41.39 30.74
C LEU A 33 -23.23 -40.02 31.25
N THR A 34 -22.95 -39.78 32.53
CA THR A 34 -23.02 -38.46 33.18
C THR A 34 -22.27 -37.44 32.33
N ALA A 35 -22.98 -36.42 31.85
CA ALA A 35 -22.37 -35.27 31.20
C ALA A 35 -21.56 -34.47 32.23
N ALA A 36 -20.27 -34.77 32.35
CA ALA A 36 -19.31 -33.79 32.80
C ALA A 36 -19.19 -32.74 31.68
N THR A 37 -19.58 -31.50 31.97
CA THR A 37 -19.29 -30.35 31.12
C THR A 37 -17.79 -30.32 30.82
N PRO A 38 -17.35 -30.49 29.55
CA PRO A 38 -15.98 -30.17 29.21
C PRO A 38 -15.84 -28.67 29.42
N ASN A 39 -14.89 -28.29 30.27
CA ASN A 39 -14.38 -26.93 30.31
C ASN A 39 -14.02 -26.58 28.86
N ALA A 40 -14.58 -25.49 28.33
CA ALA A 40 -14.23 -24.98 27.02
C ALA A 40 -12.76 -24.58 27.06
N ALA A 41 -11.87 -25.53 26.75
CA ALA A 41 -10.50 -25.24 26.43
C ALA A 41 -10.56 -24.36 25.19
N GLN A 42 -10.18 -23.10 25.38
CA GLN A 42 -9.90 -22.15 24.32
C GLN A 42 -9.09 -22.89 23.26
N GLY A 43 -9.63 -22.98 22.04
CA GLY A 43 -8.85 -23.42 20.90
C GLY A 43 -7.61 -22.53 20.80
N PRO A 44 -6.52 -22.99 20.18
CA PRO A 44 -5.35 -22.14 20.01
C PRO A 44 -5.82 -20.86 19.35
N ASP A 45 -5.65 -19.74 20.05
CA ASP A 45 -5.75 -18.42 19.46
C ASP A 45 -4.97 -18.48 18.15
N CYS A 46 -5.58 -18.02 17.05
CA CYS A 46 -4.83 -17.68 15.86
C CYS A 46 -3.91 -16.53 16.24
N VAL A 47 -2.78 -16.86 16.85
CA VAL A 47 -1.62 -16.00 16.95
C VAL A 47 -1.19 -15.84 15.50
N LEU A 48 -1.53 -14.68 14.92
CA LEU A 48 -0.87 -14.20 13.71
C LEU A 48 0.62 -14.35 13.98
N ALA A 49 1.32 -15.07 13.10
CA ALA A 49 2.77 -15.20 13.23
C ALA A 49 3.34 -13.79 13.36
N GLU A 50 4.10 -13.52 14.42
CA GLU A 50 4.79 -12.25 14.60
C GLU A 50 5.60 -12.01 13.31
N PRO A 51 5.33 -10.92 12.58
CA PRO A 51 6.00 -10.66 11.32
C PRO A 51 7.51 -10.62 11.53
N SER A 52 8.23 -11.12 10.52
CA SER A 52 9.68 -11.13 10.51
C SER A 52 10.19 -9.69 10.41
N GLY A 53 10.47 -9.07 11.56
CA GLY A 53 11.07 -7.74 11.68
C GLY A 53 10.15 -6.69 12.30
N ALA A 54 10.72 -5.83 13.15
CA ALA A 54 10.05 -4.63 13.61
C ALA A 54 9.86 -3.65 12.43
N PRO A 55 8.79 -2.82 12.42
CA PRO A 55 8.62 -1.80 11.40
C PRO A 55 9.86 -0.89 11.29
N ARG A 56 10.22 -0.51 10.06
CA ARG A 56 11.33 0.43 9.83
C ARG A 56 10.99 1.82 10.36
N SER A 57 12.01 2.64 10.62
CA SER A 57 11.83 4.00 11.14
C SER A 57 12.56 5.04 10.31
N TYR A 58 11.97 6.21 10.11
CA TYR A 58 12.55 7.32 9.37
C TYR A 58 12.33 8.65 10.10
N ASP A 59 13.40 9.42 10.32
CA ASP A 59 13.30 10.79 10.84
C ASP A 59 13.11 11.75 9.65
N ALA A 60 11.91 12.26 9.45
CA ALA A 60 11.57 13.22 8.39
C ALA A 60 11.93 14.65 8.80
N PRO A 61 12.97 15.26 8.20
CA PRO A 61 13.36 16.60 8.58
C PRO A 61 12.44 17.68 8.02
N ARG A 62 12.24 18.73 8.80
CA ARG A 62 11.55 19.93 8.36
C ARG A 62 12.36 20.62 7.26
N ALA A 63 11.72 20.95 6.16
CA ALA A 63 12.32 21.63 5.04
C ALA A 63 12.63 23.09 5.42
N VAL A 64 13.84 23.56 5.12
CA VAL A 64 14.22 24.98 5.29
C VAL A 64 13.52 25.86 4.25
N SER A 65 13.26 25.30 3.08
CA SER A 65 12.52 25.89 1.98
C SER A 65 11.74 24.79 1.26
N PRO A 66 10.52 25.06 0.77
CA PRO A 66 9.75 24.10 -0.02
C PRO A 66 10.57 23.60 -1.22
N PRO A 67 10.63 22.29 -1.50
CA PRO A 67 11.17 21.79 -2.76
C PRO A 67 10.28 22.22 -3.94
N ALA A 68 10.89 22.42 -5.10
CA ALA A 68 10.19 22.37 -6.36
C ALA A 68 9.67 20.94 -6.57
N ILE A 69 8.51 20.82 -7.21
CA ILE A 69 7.92 19.53 -7.57
C ILE A 69 7.99 19.49 -9.08
N ASP A 70 9.14 19.07 -9.60
CA ASP A 70 9.46 19.01 -11.03
C ASP A 70 9.93 17.63 -11.49
N GLY A 71 9.96 16.66 -10.57
CA GLY A 71 10.28 15.26 -10.78
C GLY A 71 11.73 14.95 -10.44
N THR A 72 12.57 15.93 -10.14
CA THR A 72 14.00 15.74 -9.91
C THR A 72 14.37 16.11 -8.47
N PRO A 73 14.71 15.13 -7.59
CA PRO A 73 14.96 15.40 -6.18
C PRO A 73 16.38 15.94 -5.90
N ASP A 74 16.77 17.02 -6.58
CA ASP A 74 18.11 17.64 -6.50
C ASP A 74 18.18 18.88 -5.60
N ASP A 75 17.02 19.43 -5.21
CA ASP A 75 16.87 20.60 -4.36
C ASP A 75 17.51 20.47 -2.96
N ALA A 76 17.82 21.62 -2.35
CA ALA A 76 18.46 21.67 -1.04
C ALA A 76 17.67 20.97 0.08
N ALA A 77 16.33 20.92 -0.02
CA ALA A 77 15.51 20.15 0.92
C ALA A 77 15.82 18.65 0.83
N TRP A 78 15.85 18.10 -0.39
CA TRP A 78 16.14 16.70 -0.66
C TRP A 78 17.57 16.32 -0.34
N GLN A 79 18.55 17.18 -0.63
CA GLN A 79 19.96 16.88 -0.33
C GLN A 79 20.25 16.76 1.17
N ARG A 80 19.42 17.37 2.02
CA ARG A 80 19.54 17.26 3.48
C ARG A 80 18.80 16.07 4.06
N ALA A 81 17.79 15.56 3.37
CA ALA A 81 17.03 14.41 3.81
C ALA A 81 17.78 13.11 3.50
N PRO A 82 17.92 12.18 4.46
CA PRO A 82 18.52 10.89 4.20
C PRO A 82 17.63 10.08 3.24
N TRP A 83 18.21 9.19 2.44
CA TRP A 83 17.42 8.15 1.79
C TRP A 83 16.91 7.17 2.85
N THR A 84 15.71 6.61 2.65
CA THR A 84 15.29 5.38 3.32
C THR A 84 16.29 4.26 3.00
N GLU A 85 16.25 3.17 3.76
CA GLU A 85 16.79 1.91 3.27
C GLU A 85 16.10 1.51 1.96
N SER A 86 16.84 0.77 1.13
CA SER A 86 16.32 0.15 -0.10
C SER A 86 15.11 -0.72 0.20
N PHE A 87 14.18 -0.75 -0.74
CA PHE A 87 12.99 -1.58 -0.64
C PHE A 87 13.37 -3.05 -0.66
N ILE A 88 12.53 -3.88 -0.05
CA ILE A 88 12.68 -5.33 0.01
C ILE A 88 11.38 -6.00 -0.42
N ASP A 89 11.39 -7.31 -0.62
CA ASP A 89 10.14 -8.05 -0.82
C ASP A 89 9.18 -7.82 0.35
N ILE A 90 7.90 -7.60 0.06
CA ILE A 90 6.86 -7.33 1.05
C ILE A 90 6.76 -8.37 2.17
N ARG A 91 7.20 -9.62 1.91
CA ARG A 91 7.18 -10.71 2.88
C ARG A 91 8.39 -10.69 3.83
N GLY A 92 9.39 -9.86 3.57
CA GLY A 92 10.58 -9.69 4.41
C GLY A 92 11.86 -10.32 3.84
N ASP A 93 12.94 -10.23 4.62
CA ASP A 93 14.32 -10.52 4.20
C ASP A 93 14.59 -12.00 3.82
N ASP A 94 13.69 -12.92 4.17
CA ASP A 94 13.79 -14.34 3.81
C ASP A 94 13.45 -14.60 2.32
N TRP A 95 12.94 -13.59 1.62
CA TRP A 95 12.60 -13.64 0.20
C TRP A 95 13.65 -12.93 -0.66
N PRO A 96 13.75 -13.26 -1.96
CA PRO A 96 14.71 -12.62 -2.85
C PRO A 96 14.61 -11.10 -2.80
N ALA A 97 15.76 -10.43 -2.66
CA ALA A 97 15.82 -8.97 -2.75
C ALA A 97 15.36 -8.50 -4.14
N PRO A 98 14.77 -7.29 -4.23
CA PRO A 98 14.46 -6.65 -5.50
C PRO A 98 15.63 -6.64 -6.47
N GLU A 99 15.34 -6.85 -7.76
CA GLU A 99 16.36 -6.80 -8.81
C GLU A 99 16.80 -5.35 -9.09
N TRP A 100 15.88 -4.40 -8.91
CA TRP A 100 16.09 -2.98 -9.17
C TRP A 100 15.89 -2.17 -7.89
N ASP A 101 16.84 -1.31 -7.56
CA ASP A 101 16.79 -0.54 -6.31
C ASP A 101 15.60 0.43 -6.31
N THR A 102 15.01 0.62 -5.14
CA THR A 102 13.98 1.63 -4.91
C THR A 102 14.12 2.18 -3.52
N ARG A 103 14.07 3.49 -3.39
CA ARG A 103 14.23 4.21 -2.13
C ARG A 103 13.51 5.55 -2.17
N ALA A 104 13.16 6.05 -0.99
CA ALA A 104 12.41 7.29 -0.84
C ALA A 104 13.09 8.30 0.10
N LYS A 105 12.63 9.54 0.06
CA LYS A 105 12.91 10.60 1.02
C LYS A 105 11.61 11.21 1.48
N ILE A 106 11.59 11.68 2.73
CA ILE A 106 10.45 12.39 3.29
C ILE A 106 10.95 13.68 3.91
N VAL A 107 10.35 14.81 3.55
CA VAL A 107 10.52 16.09 4.24
C VAL A 107 9.15 16.72 4.48
N TRP A 108 9.07 17.73 5.33
CA TRP A 108 7.80 18.35 5.66
C TRP A 108 7.96 19.83 5.97
N ASP A 109 6.89 20.61 5.84
CA ASP A 109 6.83 21.98 6.35
C ASP A 109 5.44 22.30 6.95
N ASP A 110 5.14 23.59 7.12
CA ASP A 110 3.86 24.02 7.70
C ASP A 110 2.64 23.69 6.83
N ASP A 111 2.84 23.43 5.53
CA ASP A 111 1.78 23.35 4.53
C ASP A 111 1.68 21.95 3.88
N TYR A 112 2.81 21.24 3.72
CA TYR A 112 2.88 19.98 2.98
C TYR A 112 3.74 18.89 3.63
N LEU A 113 3.31 17.64 3.40
CA LEU A 113 4.20 16.48 3.38
C LEU A 113 4.83 16.39 1.99
N TYR A 114 6.15 16.23 1.94
CA TYR A 114 6.87 16.03 0.69
C TYR A 114 7.50 14.65 0.67
N ILE A 115 7.31 13.93 -0.44
CA ILE A 115 7.91 12.63 -0.69
C ILE A 115 8.64 12.69 -2.04
N ALA A 116 9.85 12.14 -2.08
CA ALA A 116 10.52 11.85 -3.34
C ALA A 116 10.91 10.38 -3.37
N ALA A 117 10.78 9.73 -4.51
CA ALA A 117 11.27 8.37 -4.70
C ALA A 117 12.13 8.26 -5.97
N GLN A 118 13.10 7.36 -5.90
CA GLN A 118 13.95 6.97 -7.01
C GLN A 118 13.80 5.47 -7.22
N LEU A 119 13.50 5.09 -8.46
CA LEU A 119 13.24 3.72 -8.88
C LEU A 119 14.18 3.40 -10.04
N GLU A 120 15.08 2.44 -9.87
CA GLU A 120 15.78 1.83 -11.00
C GLU A 120 14.75 1.01 -11.80
N GLU A 121 14.71 1.18 -13.11
CA GLU A 121 13.77 0.47 -13.99
C GLU A 121 14.34 0.42 -15.41
N PRO A 122 14.79 -0.75 -15.89
CA PRO A 122 15.28 -0.91 -17.26
C PRO A 122 14.17 -1.03 -18.30
N HIS A 123 12.92 -1.18 -17.88
CA HIS A 123 11.76 -1.38 -18.75
C HIS A 123 10.64 -0.42 -18.37
N LEU A 124 10.79 0.87 -18.71
CA LEU A 124 9.79 1.88 -18.37
C LEU A 124 8.46 1.58 -19.08
N TRP A 125 7.51 1.01 -18.33
CA TRP A 125 6.22 0.60 -18.86
C TRP A 125 5.07 1.22 -18.06
N ALA A 126 4.29 2.07 -18.73
CA ALA A 126 3.05 2.63 -18.20
C ALA A 126 2.13 3.07 -19.36
N THR A 127 0.91 2.55 -19.39
CA THR A 127 -0.10 2.86 -20.42
C THR A 127 -1.41 3.38 -19.85
N LEU A 128 -1.66 3.18 -18.55
CA LEU A 128 -2.81 3.73 -17.85
C LEU A 128 -2.64 5.25 -17.64
N ALA A 129 -3.36 6.04 -18.44
CA ALA A 129 -3.28 7.51 -18.44
C ALA A 129 -4.51 8.21 -17.83
N ASP A 130 -5.59 7.47 -17.60
CA ASP A 130 -6.81 8.03 -16.99
C ASP A 130 -6.63 8.12 -15.47
N ARG A 131 -6.89 9.30 -14.90
CA ARG A 131 -6.96 9.48 -13.43
C ARG A 131 -7.95 8.47 -12.83
N ASP A 132 -7.59 7.93 -11.68
CA ASP A 132 -8.32 6.88 -10.94
C ASP A 132 -8.44 5.54 -11.70
N ALA A 133 -7.58 5.31 -12.71
CA ALA A 133 -7.34 3.97 -13.22
C ALA A 133 -6.74 3.09 -12.11
N ILE A 134 -7.00 1.78 -12.17
CA ILE A 134 -6.45 0.81 -11.23
C ILE A 134 -4.97 0.59 -11.59
N LEU A 135 -4.03 1.36 -11.01
CA LEU A 135 -2.65 1.48 -11.49
C LEU A 135 -1.79 0.26 -11.16
N TYR A 136 -2.06 -0.45 -10.05
CA TYR A 136 -1.35 -1.68 -9.66
C TYR A 136 -1.36 -2.81 -10.73
N ARG A 137 -2.10 -2.63 -11.83
CA ARG A 137 -2.08 -3.53 -12.99
C ARG A 137 -0.87 -3.34 -13.90
N GLU A 138 -0.09 -2.29 -13.69
CA GLU A 138 1.16 -1.95 -14.35
C GLU A 138 2.24 -1.61 -13.30
N HIS A 139 3.37 -1.05 -13.72
CA HIS A 139 4.36 -0.53 -12.77
C HIS A 139 3.88 0.76 -12.14
N ASP A 140 3.95 0.84 -10.82
CA ASP A 140 3.65 2.06 -10.07
C ASP A 140 4.50 2.19 -8.80
N PHE A 141 4.41 3.38 -8.22
CA PHE A 141 4.90 3.73 -6.90
C PHE A 141 3.70 4.13 -6.04
N GLU A 142 3.58 3.51 -4.87
CA GLU A 142 2.46 3.70 -3.98
C GLU A 142 2.92 4.30 -2.64
N VAL A 143 2.11 5.20 -2.09
CA VAL A 143 2.29 5.84 -0.79
C VAL A 143 1.08 5.52 0.09
N PHE A 144 1.36 5.02 1.29
CA PHE A 144 0.36 4.69 2.29
C PHE A 144 0.58 5.54 3.53
N ILE A 145 -0.47 6.22 4.00
CA ILE A 145 -0.37 7.19 5.10
C ILE A 145 -1.50 6.93 6.09
N ASP A 146 -1.14 6.64 7.32
CA ASP A 146 -2.02 6.57 8.49
C ASP A 146 -1.61 7.71 9.43
N PRO A 147 -2.25 8.89 9.29
CA PRO A 147 -1.97 10.05 10.14
C PRO A 147 -2.56 9.80 11.52
N ASP A 148 -1.70 9.88 12.55
CA ASP A 148 -1.95 9.47 13.96
C ASP A 148 -1.43 8.08 14.35
N GLY A 149 -1.25 7.19 13.37
CA GLY A 149 -0.61 5.89 13.56
C GLY A 149 -1.44 4.88 14.35
N ASP A 150 -2.76 5.05 14.44
CA ASP A 150 -3.67 4.17 15.17
C ASP A 150 -4.04 2.88 14.41
N ALA A 151 -3.59 2.76 13.16
CA ALA A 151 -3.82 1.65 12.24
C ALA A 151 -5.31 1.41 11.89
N LEU A 152 -6.14 2.44 11.93
CA LEU A 152 -7.56 2.37 11.57
C LEU A 152 -7.83 2.99 10.20
N ASP A 153 -7.89 4.31 10.09
CA ASP A 153 -8.13 4.99 8.82
C ASP A 153 -6.86 5.50 8.16
N TYR A 154 -6.77 5.37 6.84
CA TYR A 154 -5.57 5.70 6.11
C TYR A 154 -5.88 6.08 4.66
N TYR A 155 -4.86 6.64 4.03
CA TYR A 155 -4.86 7.12 2.66
C TYR A 155 -3.89 6.29 1.84
N GLU A 156 -4.21 6.16 0.58
CA GLU A 156 -3.39 5.49 -0.42
C GLU A 156 -3.33 6.36 -1.67
N LEU A 157 -2.14 6.44 -2.25
CA LEU A 157 -1.84 7.18 -3.47
C LEU A 157 -0.92 6.31 -4.32
N GLU A 158 -1.35 5.99 -5.54
CA GLU A 158 -0.57 5.29 -6.56
C GLU A 158 -0.19 6.30 -7.65
N ILE A 159 1.05 6.24 -8.14
CA ILE A 159 1.54 7.04 -9.26
C ILE A 159 2.36 6.14 -10.19
N ASN A 160 2.07 6.16 -11.50
CA ASN A 160 2.88 5.44 -12.49
C ASN A 160 3.88 6.35 -13.22
N ALA A 161 4.71 5.78 -14.09
CA ALA A 161 5.72 6.52 -14.85
C ALA A 161 5.16 7.57 -15.85
N LEU A 162 3.85 7.57 -16.13
CA LEU A 162 3.18 8.65 -16.87
C LEU A 162 2.86 9.87 -15.99
N GLY A 163 2.98 9.74 -14.66
CA GLY A 163 2.44 10.71 -13.69
C GLY A 163 0.94 10.60 -13.51
N THR A 164 0.33 9.48 -13.89
CA THR A 164 -1.10 9.23 -13.63
C THR A 164 -1.28 8.92 -12.16
N GLU A 165 -2.31 9.51 -11.56
CA GLU A 165 -2.62 9.39 -10.12
C GLU A 165 -3.86 8.52 -9.92
N PHE A 166 -3.82 7.69 -8.89
CA PHE A 166 -4.99 7.05 -8.28
C PHE A 166 -4.89 7.28 -6.77
N ASP A 167 -5.97 7.74 -6.14
CA ASP A 167 -6.02 7.90 -4.70
C ASP A 167 -7.30 7.30 -4.11
N LEU A 168 -7.20 6.92 -2.84
CA LEU A 168 -8.36 6.45 -2.09
C LEU A 168 -8.22 6.75 -0.60
N PHE A 169 -9.35 6.72 0.07
CA PHE A 169 -9.44 6.74 1.53
C PHE A 169 -10.00 5.42 2.05
N LEU A 170 -9.31 4.78 2.99
CA LEU A 170 -9.82 3.64 3.73
C LEU A 170 -10.25 4.07 5.13
N PRO A 171 -11.55 3.98 5.48
CA PRO A 171 -12.05 4.40 6.79
C PRO A 171 -11.70 3.43 7.93
N ARG A 172 -11.25 2.24 7.54
CA ARG A 172 -10.91 1.08 8.38
C ARG A 172 -10.15 0.06 7.50
N PRO A 173 -9.25 -0.79 8.05
CA PRO A 173 -8.54 -1.77 7.24
C PRO A 173 -9.46 -2.91 6.75
N TYR A 174 -9.10 -3.57 5.66
CA TYR A 174 -9.91 -4.64 5.07
C TYR A 174 -10.15 -5.83 6.00
N ASN A 175 -9.15 -6.20 6.81
CA ASN A 175 -9.28 -7.27 7.82
C ASN A 175 -10.33 -6.94 8.91
N ARG A 176 -10.70 -5.67 9.06
CA ARG A 176 -11.79 -5.19 9.92
C ARG A 176 -13.03 -4.76 9.12
N ARG A 177 -13.21 -5.32 7.92
CA ARG A 177 -14.35 -5.10 7.01
C ARG A 177 -14.46 -3.68 6.46
N GLY A 178 -13.33 -2.97 6.41
CA GLY A 178 -13.20 -1.70 5.70
C GLY A 178 -13.58 -1.80 4.22
N ARG A 179 -13.92 -0.66 3.64
CA ARG A 179 -14.22 -0.52 2.21
C ARG A 179 -13.57 0.75 1.72
N ALA A 180 -12.74 0.64 0.69
CA ALA A 180 -12.18 1.80 0.03
C ALA A 180 -13.26 2.76 -0.45
N ASN A 181 -13.05 4.04 -0.16
CA ASN A 181 -13.71 5.13 -0.85
C ASN A 181 -12.82 5.58 -2.00
N VAL A 182 -12.98 4.94 -3.15
CA VAL A 182 -12.27 5.23 -4.41
C VAL A 182 -12.78 6.51 -5.09
N GLY A 183 -13.89 7.10 -4.62
CA GLY A 183 -14.40 8.38 -5.13
C GLY A 183 -13.99 9.57 -4.27
N TRP A 184 -13.03 9.38 -3.37
CA TRP A 184 -12.43 10.44 -2.57
C TRP A 184 -11.14 10.87 -3.25
N ASP A 185 -10.87 12.17 -3.28
CA ASP A 185 -9.67 12.73 -3.92
C ASP A 185 -8.79 13.44 -2.90
N MET A 186 -7.46 13.33 -3.09
CA MET A 186 -6.45 14.09 -2.37
C MET A 186 -6.35 15.52 -2.91
N VAL A 187 -7.31 16.36 -2.54
CA VAL A 187 -7.43 17.73 -3.09
C VAL A 187 -6.18 18.58 -2.85
N GLY A 188 -5.62 19.10 -3.94
CA GLY A 188 -4.44 19.98 -3.91
C GLY A 188 -3.10 19.25 -3.96
N LEU A 189 -3.12 17.92 -4.15
CA LEU A 189 -1.96 17.11 -4.49
C LEU A 189 -1.17 17.73 -5.66
N ARG A 190 0.15 17.72 -5.54
CA ARG A 190 1.07 18.07 -6.62
C ARG A 190 2.04 16.93 -6.81
N THR A 191 2.18 16.46 -8.05
CA THR A 191 3.11 15.41 -8.42
C THR A 191 3.93 15.84 -9.62
N ALA A 192 5.12 15.27 -9.75
CA ALA A 192 5.91 15.35 -10.96
C ALA A 192 6.75 14.08 -11.12
N VAL A 193 6.91 13.64 -12.36
CA VAL A 193 7.72 12.47 -12.72
C VAL A 193 8.80 12.91 -13.70
N ALA A 194 10.02 12.44 -13.48
CA ALA A 194 11.11 12.54 -14.44
C ALA A 194 11.59 11.13 -14.83
N LEU A 195 11.75 10.91 -16.14
CA LEU A 195 12.21 9.63 -16.69
C LEU A 195 13.69 9.74 -17.08
N ASP A 196 14.44 8.68 -16.80
CA ASP A 196 15.79 8.46 -17.30
C ASP A 196 15.74 7.28 -18.28
N GLY A 197 15.13 7.52 -19.44
CA GLY A 197 14.81 6.50 -20.42
C GLY A 197 13.70 6.90 -21.41
N THR A 198 13.25 5.92 -22.20
CA THR A 198 12.21 6.04 -23.23
C THR A 198 10.98 5.24 -22.83
N LEU A 199 9.94 5.94 -22.35
CA LEU A 199 8.70 5.29 -21.91
C LEU A 199 8.06 4.43 -23.02
N ASN A 200 7.72 3.19 -22.67
CA ASN A 200 7.06 2.20 -23.52
C ASN A 200 7.84 1.81 -24.79
N ASP A 201 9.16 1.95 -24.81
CA ASP A 201 10.00 1.46 -25.90
C ASP A 201 10.73 0.16 -25.48
N PRO A 202 10.26 -1.03 -25.89
CA PRO A 202 10.94 -2.28 -25.55
C PRO A 202 12.21 -2.54 -26.37
N SER A 203 12.66 -1.60 -27.21
CA SER A 203 13.85 -1.76 -28.04
C SER A 203 15.13 -1.22 -27.41
N ASP A 204 15.01 -0.44 -26.33
CA ASP A 204 16.12 0.01 -25.49
C ASP A 204 16.04 -0.53 -24.05
N GLU A 205 17.03 -0.14 -23.24
CA GLU A 205 17.06 -0.35 -21.80
C GLU A 205 17.18 1.02 -21.14
N ASP A 206 16.35 1.25 -20.14
CA ASP A 206 16.27 2.49 -19.39
C ASP A 206 17.14 2.44 -18.12
N LEU A 207 17.26 3.57 -17.42
CA LEU A 207 17.92 3.63 -16.11
C LEU A 207 16.91 3.71 -14.97
N GLY A 208 15.78 4.37 -15.20
CA GLY A 208 14.69 4.41 -14.24
C GLY A 208 13.90 5.70 -14.28
N TRP A 209 13.29 6.04 -13.14
CA TRP A 209 12.48 7.23 -12.99
C TRP A 209 12.45 7.73 -11.55
N THR A 210 12.10 9.00 -11.40
CA THR A 210 11.90 9.65 -10.12
C THR A 210 10.52 10.25 -10.05
N VAL A 211 9.96 10.28 -8.84
CA VAL A 211 8.69 10.91 -8.53
C VAL A 211 8.88 11.87 -7.37
N GLU A 212 8.29 13.06 -7.49
CA GLU A 212 8.15 14.03 -6.41
C GLU A 212 6.68 14.29 -6.12
N ILE A 213 6.33 14.37 -4.83
CA ILE A 213 4.97 14.49 -4.35
C ILE A 213 4.94 15.57 -3.27
N ALA A 214 4.00 16.50 -3.36
CA ALA A 214 3.64 17.40 -2.28
C ALA A 214 2.16 17.22 -1.93
N ILE A 215 1.91 16.68 -0.74
CA ILE A 215 0.57 16.43 -0.19
C ILE A 215 0.23 17.56 0.78
N PRO A 216 -0.75 18.43 0.48
CA PRO A 216 -1.18 19.43 1.44
C PRO A 216 -1.74 18.74 2.67
N TRP A 217 -1.45 19.25 3.87
CA TRP A 217 -2.01 18.68 5.09
C TRP A 217 -3.55 18.63 5.06
N ALA A 218 -4.17 19.66 4.49
CA ALA A 218 -5.62 19.73 4.35
C ALA A 218 -6.23 18.60 3.49
N ALA A 219 -5.42 17.99 2.62
CA ALA A 219 -5.83 16.84 1.81
C ALA A 219 -5.95 15.57 2.68
N LEU A 220 -5.17 15.43 3.75
CA LEU A 220 -5.24 14.30 4.70
C LEU A 220 -6.35 14.47 5.74
N ARG A 221 -7.49 15.05 5.33
CA ARG A 221 -8.70 15.12 6.14
C ARG A 221 -9.65 14.01 5.71
N PRO A 222 -10.17 13.19 6.64
CA PRO A 222 -11.17 12.19 6.31
C PRO A 222 -12.40 12.87 5.70
N PRO A 223 -13.06 12.25 4.71
CA PRO A 223 -14.32 12.75 4.19
C PRO A 223 -15.36 12.88 5.31
N GLU A 224 -16.33 13.77 5.17
CA GLU A 224 -17.39 13.93 6.16
C GLU A 224 -18.14 12.60 6.38
N GLY A 225 -18.20 12.14 7.63
CA GLY A 225 -18.77 10.82 7.98
C GLY A 225 -17.95 9.62 7.51
N GLY A 226 -16.73 9.87 7.00
CA GLY A 226 -15.81 8.91 6.41
C GLY A 226 -14.99 8.14 7.43
N ALA A 227 -14.44 8.80 8.47
CA ALA A 227 -13.84 8.06 9.59
C ALA A 227 -14.88 7.03 10.09
N ALA A 228 -14.52 5.74 10.15
CA ALA A 228 -15.52 4.70 10.40
C ALA A 228 -16.29 5.06 11.65
N ALA A 229 -17.59 5.34 11.49
CA ALA A 229 -18.46 5.85 12.52
C ALA A 229 -18.13 5.19 13.85
N ASP A 230 -17.72 6.02 14.82
CA ASP A 230 -17.14 5.66 16.10
C ASP A 230 -17.58 4.25 16.51
N ASP A 231 -16.75 3.24 16.25
CA ASP A 231 -16.94 2.00 17.00
C ASP A 231 -16.79 2.46 18.45
N PRO A 232 -17.78 2.26 19.33
CA PRO A 232 -17.68 2.73 20.71
C PRO A 232 -16.50 2.08 21.48
N ARG A 233 -15.75 1.17 20.83
CA ARG A 233 -14.48 0.58 21.27
C ARG A 233 -13.23 1.26 20.68
N GLU A 234 -13.36 2.05 19.62
CA GLU A 234 -12.29 2.79 18.90
C GLU A 234 -12.34 4.30 19.29
N THR A 235 -12.30 4.63 20.59
CA THR A 235 -12.56 6.00 21.10
C THR A 235 -11.36 6.94 21.11
N ASP A 236 -10.17 6.44 20.77
CA ASP A 236 -8.90 7.15 20.91
C ASP A 236 -8.26 7.55 19.58
N ARG A 237 -9.07 7.59 18.49
CA ARG A 237 -8.61 8.10 17.19
C ARG A 237 -8.04 9.50 17.33
N TYR A 238 -6.95 9.73 16.62
CA TYR A 238 -6.19 10.96 16.62
C TYR A 238 -5.61 11.33 17.99
N ALA A 239 -5.50 10.42 18.96
CA ALA A 239 -4.82 10.73 20.21
C ALA A 239 -3.32 10.92 20.00
N THR A 240 -2.73 11.94 20.63
CA THR A 240 -1.28 12.17 20.60
C THR A 240 -0.63 11.66 21.88
N ALA A 241 0.68 11.35 21.81
CA ALA A 241 1.43 10.80 22.95
C ALA A 241 1.43 11.69 24.20
N ASP A 242 1.19 12.99 24.05
CA ASP A 242 1.06 13.97 25.15
C ASP A 242 -0.36 14.04 25.75
N GLY A 243 -1.28 13.16 25.33
CA GLY A 243 -2.68 13.16 25.75
C GLY A 243 -3.54 14.21 25.04
N GLY A 244 -3.01 14.86 24.00
CA GLY A 244 -3.76 15.71 23.10
C GLY A 244 -4.50 14.93 22.01
N ARG A 245 -5.01 15.65 21.01
CA ARG A 245 -5.52 15.05 19.77
C ARG A 245 -4.95 15.76 18.55
N HIS A 246 -4.40 15.00 17.61
CA HIS A 246 -4.04 15.47 16.29
C HIS A 246 -5.32 15.90 15.57
N LYS A 247 -5.27 17.03 14.87
CA LYS A 247 -6.46 17.51 14.15
C LYS A 247 -6.41 16.92 12.75
N PRO A 248 -7.44 16.18 12.29
CA PRO A 248 -7.42 15.62 10.95
C PRO A 248 -7.21 16.70 9.87
N GLY A 249 -6.25 16.44 8.99
CA GLY A 249 -5.79 17.36 7.96
C GLY A 249 -5.00 18.58 8.46
N ALA A 250 -4.37 18.50 9.63
CA ALA A 250 -3.35 19.45 10.08
C ALA A 250 -1.96 18.83 9.96
N GLY A 251 -0.94 19.67 9.79
CA GLY A 251 0.44 19.20 9.79
C GLY A 251 0.87 18.66 11.16
N PRO A 252 1.90 17.78 11.18
CA PRO A 252 2.48 17.26 12.41
C PRO A 252 3.23 18.35 13.17
N ARG A 253 3.45 18.11 14.46
CA ARG A 253 4.45 18.82 15.26
C ARG A 253 5.76 18.05 15.21
N ALA A 254 6.87 18.74 15.44
CA ALA A 254 8.12 18.04 15.67
C ALA A 254 8.00 17.11 16.89
N GLY A 255 8.40 15.85 16.71
CA GLY A 255 8.25 14.76 17.66
C GLY A 255 7.02 13.88 17.41
N ASP A 256 6.06 14.30 16.59
CA ASP A 256 4.94 13.45 16.19
C ASP A 256 5.46 12.26 15.37
N GLU A 257 4.79 11.12 15.51
CA GLU A 257 5.07 9.88 14.78
C GLU A 257 3.83 9.45 14.02
N TRP A 258 3.97 9.21 12.72
CA TRP A 258 2.92 8.64 11.87
C TRP A 258 3.35 7.28 11.35
N ARG A 259 2.37 6.52 10.87
CA ARG A 259 2.62 5.29 10.12
C ARG A 259 2.57 5.61 8.63
N ILE A 260 3.70 5.41 7.95
CA ILE A 260 3.82 5.63 6.51
C ILE A 260 4.57 4.46 5.92
N ASN A 261 4.15 4.01 4.74
CA ASN A 261 4.93 3.05 4.00
C ASN A 261 4.84 3.31 2.50
N PHE A 262 5.76 2.71 1.77
CA PHE A 262 5.88 2.83 0.33
C PHE A 262 5.89 1.45 -0.29
N SER A 263 5.28 1.34 -1.45
CA SER A 263 5.28 0.13 -2.27
C SER A 263 5.70 0.48 -3.70
N ARG A 264 6.28 -0.49 -4.38
CA ARG A 264 6.43 -0.53 -5.83
C ARG A 264 5.78 -1.82 -6.29
N VAL A 265 4.74 -1.71 -7.10
CA VAL A 265 4.23 -2.86 -7.82
C VAL A 265 5.07 -3.03 -9.08
N GLN A 266 5.70 -4.18 -9.21
CA GLN A 266 6.60 -4.49 -10.30
C GLN A 266 6.12 -5.75 -11.02
N TRP A 267 5.73 -5.59 -12.28
CA TRP A 267 5.28 -6.69 -13.11
C TRP A 267 6.44 -7.26 -13.92
N PRO A 268 6.60 -8.59 -13.95
CA PRO A 268 7.39 -9.23 -14.98
C PRO A 268 6.79 -8.93 -16.36
N VAL A 269 7.57 -8.33 -17.24
CA VAL A 269 7.17 -7.98 -18.61
C VAL A 269 7.91 -8.82 -19.64
N GLU A 270 7.28 -9.01 -20.79
CA GLU A 270 7.88 -9.58 -21.99
C GLU A 270 7.54 -8.72 -23.20
N VAL A 271 8.35 -8.82 -24.26
CA VAL A 271 8.14 -8.07 -25.51
C VAL A 271 7.39 -8.94 -26.50
N ILE A 272 6.15 -8.55 -26.82
CA ILE A 272 5.31 -9.22 -27.80
C ILE A 272 4.83 -8.19 -28.82
N ASP A 273 5.03 -8.49 -30.10
CA ASP A 273 4.64 -7.61 -31.22
C ASP A 273 5.18 -6.18 -31.11
N GLY A 274 6.36 -6.01 -30.48
CA GLY A 274 7.03 -4.73 -30.31
C GLY A 274 6.49 -3.86 -29.17
N GLY A 275 5.70 -4.41 -28.24
CA GLY A 275 5.24 -3.73 -27.03
C GLY A 275 5.47 -4.58 -25.78
N TYR A 276 5.57 -3.92 -24.62
CA TYR A 276 5.55 -4.61 -23.33
C TYR A 276 4.18 -5.24 -23.07
N GLN A 277 4.20 -6.47 -22.58
CA GLN A 277 3.05 -7.19 -22.06
C GLN A 277 3.43 -7.91 -20.77
N ARG A 278 2.48 -8.12 -19.86
CA ARG A 278 2.73 -8.89 -18.64
C ARG A 278 3.07 -10.33 -19.00
N ALA A 279 4.23 -10.81 -18.55
CA ALA A 279 4.70 -12.17 -18.80
C ALA A 279 3.87 -13.23 -18.07
N GLN A 280 3.16 -12.84 -17.02
CA GLN A 280 2.28 -13.72 -16.26
C GLN A 280 0.98 -13.00 -15.91
N LEU A 281 -0.14 -13.73 -16.01
CA LEU A 281 -1.45 -13.27 -15.56
C LEU A 281 -1.85 -13.99 -14.27
N PRO A 282 -2.63 -13.33 -13.39
CA PRO A 282 -3.12 -13.96 -12.17
C PRO A 282 -3.88 -15.26 -12.46
N SER A 283 -3.60 -16.28 -11.68
CA SER A 283 -4.25 -17.59 -11.75
C SER A 283 -4.64 -18.08 -10.36
N ARG A 284 -5.30 -19.24 -10.29
CA ARG A 284 -5.65 -19.86 -9.00
C ARG A 284 -4.40 -20.24 -8.19
N GLU A 285 -3.32 -20.60 -8.88
CA GLU A 285 -2.05 -21.08 -8.31
C GLU A 285 -1.06 -19.94 -8.09
N ASN A 286 -1.11 -18.90 -8.92
CA ASN A 286 -0.33 -17.69 -8.78
C ASN A 286 -1.26 -16.47 -8.70
N ARG A 287 -1.74 -16.15 -7.49
CA ARG A 287 -2.69 -15.05 -7.29
C ARG A 287 -2.04 -13.67 -7.41
N HIS A 288 -0.74 -13.60 -7.15
CA HIS A 288 0.08 -12.39 -7.10
C HIS A 288 1.33 -12.58 -7.97
N PRO A 289 1.18 -12.62 -9.30
CA PRO A 289 2.30 -12.69 -10.23
C PRO A 289 3.18 -11.44 -10.21
N GLU A 290 2.66 -10.31 -9.75
CA GLU A 290 3.41 -9.09 -9.50
C GLU A 290 4.35 -9.22 -8.30
N HIS A 291 5.50 -8.56 -8.40
CA HIS A 291 6.37 -8.34 -7.26
C HIS A 291 5.91 -7.10 -6.51
N ASN A 292 5.86 -7.20 -5.18
CA ASN A 292 5.55 -6.08 -4.31
C ASN A 292 6.81 -5.80 -3.49
N TRP A 293 7.45 -4.67 -3.79
CA TRP A 293 8.67 -4.25 -3.09
C TRP A 293 8.33 -3.04 -2.23
N VAL A 294 8.69 -3.09 -0.95
CA VAL A 294 8.24 -2.11 0.04
C VAL A 294 9.39 -1.61 0.89
N TRP A 295 9.24 -0.41 1.45
CA TRP A 295 10.19 0.09 2.43
C TRP A 295 10.14 -0.72 3.74
N SER A 296 8.99 -0.79 4.42
CA SER A 296 8.80 -1.60 5.63
C SER A 296 8.07 -2.90 5.28
N PRO A 297 8.62 -4.10 5.57
CA PRO A 297 7.99 -5.36 5.22
C PRO A 297 6.70 -5.61 6.00
N GLN A 298 5.75 -6.30 5.38
CA GLN A 298 4.45 -6.64 5.96
C GLN A 298 4.39 -8.10 6.44
N GLY A 299 5.30 -8.96 5.96
CA GLY A 299 5.33 -10.40 6.29
C GLY A 299 4.41 -11.26 5.43
N GLU A 300 3.50 -10.64 4.67
CA GLU A 300 2.65 -11.28 3.67
C GLU A 300 2.40 -10.32 2.50
N ILE A 301 1.93 -10.83 1.35
CA ILE A 301 1.56 -9.99 0.18
C ILE A 301 0.23 -9.30 0.47
N ASN A 302 0.28 -8.27 1.32
CA ASN A 302 -0.85 -7.46 1.73
C ASN A 302 -0.35 -6.14 2.32
N MET A 303 -0.40 -5.07 1.53
CA MET A 303 0.03 -3.75 1.97
C MET A 303 -0.95 -3.08 2.94
N HIS A 304 -2.17 -3.59 3.04
CA HIS A 304 -3.25 -3.04 3.85
C HIS A 304 -3.23 -3.52 5.31
N ILE A 305 -2.03 -3.59 5.90
CA ILE A 305 -1.77 -3.93 7.32
C ILE A 305 -1.03 -2.76 7.98
N PRO A 306 -1.70 -1.64 8.32
CA PRO A 306 -1.02 -0.44 8.79
C PRO A 306 -0.19 -0.65 10.07
N GLU A 307 -0.53 -1.66 10.88
CA GLU A 307 0.25 -2.07 12.04
C GLU A 307 1.71 -2.40 11.70
N MET A 308 2.01 -2.74 10.44
CA MET A 308 3.33 -3.13 9.94
C MET A 308 4.02 -2.04 9.10
N TRP A 309 3.36 -0.91 8.89
CA TRP A 309 3.96 0.23 8.19
C TRP A 309 5.07 0.87 9.00
N GLY A 310 6.01 1.48 8.30
CA GLY A 310 7.14 2.15 8.93
C GLY A 310 6.69 3.34 9.77
N ILE A 311 7.51 3.68 10.76
CA ILE A 311 7.29 4.78 11.69
C ILE A 311 8.05 5.99 11.17
N VAL A 312 7.33 7.05 10.81
CA VAL A 312 7.92 8.32 10.38
C VAL A 312 7.81 9.31 11.53
N ARG A 313 8.96 9.75 12.05
CA ARG A 313 9.05 10.78 13.08
C ARG A 313 9.37 12.13 12.44
N PHE A 314 8.56 13.14 12.72
CA PHE A 314 8.78 14.50 12.21
C PHE A 314 9.80 15.24 13.08
N VAL A 315 10.88 15.76 12.51
CA VAL A 315 11.95 16.45 13.26
C VAL A 315 12.22 17.86 12.71
N GLU A 316 12.63 18.80 13.55
CA GLU A 316 12.88 20.22 13.16
C GLU A 316 14.03 20.42 12.16
N GLY A 317 14.86 19.41 11.92
CA GLY A 317 15.93 19.48 10.95
C GLY A 317 16.62 18.15 10.78
N ALA A 318 17.39 18.01 9.70
CA ALA A 318 18.15 16.80 9.44
C ALA A 318 19.15 16.58 10.58
N GLY A 319 18.98 15.48 11.33
CA GLY A 319 20.02 14.99 12.22
C GLY A 319 21.32 14.74 11.45
N PRO A 320 22.47 14.62 12.12
CA PRO A 320 23.70 14.23 11.44
C PRO A 320 23.45 12.92 10.68
N ALA A 321 23.84 12.89 9.40
CA ALA A 321 23.66 11.73 8.53
C ALA A 321 24.09 10.44 9.26
N PRO A 322 23.32 9.34 9.15
CA PRO A 322 23.68 8.08 9.79
C PRO A 322 25.10 7.68 9.38
N ARG A 323 25.96 7.38 10.37
CA ARG A 323 27.31 6.86 10.10
C ARG A 323 27.18 5.48 9.46
N GLY A 324 27.23 5.38 8.13
CA GLY A 324 27.29 4.08 7.47
C GLY A 324 26.88 4.01 6.00
N GLN A 325 26.19 5.01 5.45
CA GLN A 325 25.83 4.98 4.02
C GLN A 325 26.90 5.68 3.20
N ASN A 326 27.99 4.97 2.90
CA ASN A 326 28.80 5.31 1.73
C ASN A 326 27.92 5.02 0.51
N PRO A 327 27.64 6.00 -0.38
CA PRO A 327 27.10 5.66 -1.68
C PRO A 327 28.10 4.71 -2.32
N ARG A 328 27.66 3.49 -2.68
CA ARG A 328 28.42 2.68 -3.61
C ARG A 328 28.55 3.54 -4.87
N THR A 329 29.72 4.13 -5.07
CA THR A 329 30.15 4.55 -6.39
C THR A 329 30.11 3.30 -7.24
N LEU A 330 29.13 3.21 -8.14
CA LEU A 330 29.15 2.20 -9.19
C LEU A 330 30.43 2.39 -10.03
N PRO A 331 31.07 1.29 -10.47
CA PRO A 331 32.36 1.31 -11.16
C PRO A 331 32.35 2.04 -12.51
#